data_AF-A0A1Z3HI01-F1
#
_entry.id   AF-A0A1Z3HI01-F1
#
_cell.length_a   1.000
_cell.length_b   1.000
_cell.length_c   1.000
_cell.angle_alpha   90.00
_cell.angle_beta   90.00
_cell.angle_gamma   90.00
#
_symmetry.space_group_name_H-M   'P 1'
#
loop_
_entity.id
_entity.type
_entity.pdbx_description
1 polymer ?
#
loop_
_entity_poly.entity_id
_entity_poly.type
_entity_poly.pdbx_seq_one_letter_code
_entity_poly.pdbx_strand_id
1 'polypeptide(L)' 'MSNRIVEVFTAGCPLCDETVKLVRALACSNCDVQIWDLCTASAPDEGIEKAAQYGIHRVPSVVVR' A
#
# COMPACT_ATOMS: atom_id res chain seq x y z
N MET A 1 9.24 -20.65 3.68
CA MET A 1 8.14 -20.30 2.74
C MET A 1 8.21 -18.81 2.52
N SER A 2 8.27 -18.34 1.27
CA SER A 2 8.43 -16.92 0.97
C SER A 2 7.05 -16.24 1.01
N ASN A 3 6.76 -15.47 2.06
CA ASN A 3 5.55 -14.67 2.13
C ASN A 3 5.68 -13.50 1.15
N ARG A 4 4.71 -13.33 0.25
CA ARG A 4 4.72 -12.22 -0.70
C ARG A 4 4.19 -10.98 0.01
N ILE A 5 4.89 -9.88 -0.09
CA ILE A 5 4.48 -8.65 0.57
C ILE A 5 3.81 -7.75 -0.46
N VAL A 6 2.57 -7.35 -0.15
CA VAL A 6 1.73 -6.50 -1.00
C VAL A 6 1.51 -5.20 -0.26
N GLU A 7 2.16 -4.13 -0.72
CA GLU A 7 2.12 -2.82 -0.09
C GLU A 7 1.21 -1.89 -0.90
N VAL A 8 0.19 -1.33 -0.24
CA VAL A 8 -0.80 -0.43 -0.85
C VAL A 8 -0.63 0.97 -0.30
N PHE A 9 -0.25 1.91 -1.15
CA PHE A 9 -0.03 3.30 -0.81
C PHE A 9 -1.29 4.11 -1.13
N THR A 10 -1.79 4.84 -0.13
CA THR A 10 -3.04 5.61 -0.15
C THR A 10 -2.80 7.02 0.38
N ALA A 11 -3.71 7.96 0.13
CA ALA A 11 -3.65 9.29 0.75
C ALA A 11 -5.06 9.90 0.85
N GLY A 12 -5.89 9.39 1.79
CA GLY A 12 -7.22 9.92 2.07
C GLY A 12 -8.13 10.12 0.84
N CYS A 13 -7.95 9.31 -0.21
CA CYS A 13 -8.61 9.52 -1.49
C CYS A 13 -9.87 8.64 -1.62
N PRO A 14 -10.97 9.13 -2.22
CA PRO A 14 -12.23 8.36 -2.30
C PRO A 14 -12.11 7.05 -3.09
N LEU A 15 -11.07 6.91 -3.93
CA LEU A 15 -10.78 5.70 -4.70
C LEU A 15 -9.81 4.74 -3.98
N CYS A 16 -9.22 5.16 -2.87
CA CYS A 16 -8.22 4.40 -2.13
C CYS A 16 -8.88 3.18 -1.45
N ASP A 17 -10.06 3.36 -0.85
CA ASP A 17 -10.77 2.30 -0.14
C ASP A 17 -11.17 1.14 -1.04
N GLU A 18 -11.68 1.43 -2.23
CA GLU A 18 -12.06 0.40 -3.21
C GLU A 18 -10.84 -0.39 -3.68
N THR A 19 -9.69 0.29 -3.84
CA THR A 19 -8.44 -0.38 -4.19
C THR A 19 -7.97 -1.31 -3.07
N VAL A 20 -8.02 -0.86 -1.82
CA VAL A 20 -7.67 -1.69 -0.65
C VAL A 20 -8.57 -2.92 -0.55
N LYS A 21 -9.88 -2.77 -0.74
CA LYS A 21 -10.83 -3.89 -0.75
C LYS A 21 -10.49 -4.90 -1.85
N LEU A 22 -10.21 -4.42 -3.06
CA LEU A 22 -9.84 -5.27 -4.19
C LEU A 22 -8.55 -6.07 -3.90
N VAL A 23 -7.51 -5.40 -3.40
CA VAL A 23 -6.23 -6.06 -3.07
C VAL A 23 -6.42 -7.14 -2.01
N ARG A 24 -7.20 -6.86 -0.95
CA ARG A 24 -7.51 -7.86 0.09
C ARG A 24 -8.29 -9.05 -0.46
N ALA A 25 -9.23 -8.83 -1.39
CA ALA A 25 -9.99 -9.90 -2.01
C ALA A 25 -9.15 -10.80 -2.93
N LEU A 26 -8.10 -10.24 -3.54
CA LEU A 26 -7.17 -10.96 -4.42
C LEU A 26 -5.97 -11.56 -3.68
N ALA A 27 -5.73 -11.17 -2.43
CA ALA A 27 -4.61 -11.63 -1.64
C ALA A 27 -4.68 -13.14 -1.41
N CYS A 28 -3.56 -13.82 -1.67
CA CYS A 28 -3.42 -15.24 -1.42
C CYS A 28 -3.21 -15.52 0.07
N SER A 29 -3.38 -16.77 0.50
CA SER A 29 -3.12 -17.21 1.89
C SER A 29 -1.67 -17.01 2.35
N ASN A 30 -0.75 -16.75 1.42
CA ASN A 30 0.67 -16.53 1.66
C ASN A 30 1.09 -15.14 1.13
N CYS A 31 0.17 -14.17 1.20
CA CYS A 31 0.36 -12.78 0.83
C CYS A 31 0.09 -11.92 2.07
N ASP A 32 1.08 -11.14 2.51
CA ASP A 32 0.97 -10.17 3.60
C ASP A 32 0.62 -8.79 3.02
N VAL A 33 -0.57 -8.28 3.34
CA VAL A 33 -1.08 -7.01 2.79
C VAL A 33 -0.85 -5.89 3.80
N GLN A 34 -0.02 -4.93 3.42
CA GLN A 34 0.31 -3.74 4.21
C GLN A 34 -0.28 -2.50 3.55
N ILE A 35 -0.82 -1.59 4.36
CA ILE A 35 -1.46 -0.36 3.87
C ILE A 35 -0.72 0.83 4.46
N TRP A 36 -0.24 1.71 3.59
CA TRP A 36 0.46 2.93 3.93
C TRP A 36 -0.44 4.12 3.58
N ASP A 37 -0.87 4.87 4.58
CA ASP A 37 -1.59 6.14 4.38
C ASP A 37 -0.60 7.31 4.47
N LEU A 38 -0.39 7.98 3.34
CA LEU A 38 0.55 9.08 3.16
C LEU A 38 -0.08 10.45 3.49
N CYS A 39 -1.38 10.53 3.81
CA CYS A 39 -2.08 11.79 4.06
C CYS A 39 -2.08 12.19 5.54
N THR A 40 -1.87 11.25 6.46
CA THR A 40 -1.95 11.53 7.88
C THR A 40 -0.64 12.15 8.38
N ALA A 41 -0.73 13.14 9.29
CA ALA A 41 0.43 13.68 10.00
C ALA A 41 1.13 12.64 10.90
N SER A 42 0.55 11.44 11.00
CA SER A 42 1.07 10.25 11.66
C SER A 42 1.49 9.17 10.66
N ALA A 43 1.60 9.51 9.37
CA ALA A 43 2.19 8.61 8.39
C ALA A 43 3.57 8.22 8.92
N PRO A 44 3.84 6.92 9.17
CA PRO A 44 5.16 6.50 9.57
C PRO A 44 6.15 6.97 8.50
N ASP A 45 7.26 7.58 8.91
CA ASP A 45 8.29 8.08 7.98
C ASP A 45 8.66 7.01 6.94
N GLU A 46 8.63 5.74 7.36
CA GLU A 46 8.84 4.55 6.51
C GLU A 46 7.94 4.50 5.26
N GLY A 47 6.65 4.87 5.37
CA GLY A 47 5.72 4.83 4.24
C GLY A 47 6.08 5.87 3.17
N ILE A 48 6.49 7.06 3.59
CA ILE A 48 6.93 8.14 2.71
C ILE A 48 8.29 7.79 2.07
N GLU A 49 9.23 7.27 2.87
CA GLU A 49 10.54 6.83 2.39
C GLU A 49 10.43 5.71 1.34
N LYS A 50 9.59 4.70 1.60
CA LYS A 50 9.31 3.63 0.64
C LYS A 50 8.65 4.15 -0.63
N ALA A 51 7.65 5.04 -0.51
CA ALA A 51 7.01 5.64 -1.67
C ALA A 51 8.03 6.39 -2.54
N ALA A 52 8.94 7.15 -1.92
CA ALA A 52 10.02 7.83 -2.63
C ALA A 52 11.02 6.84 -3.26
N GLN A 53 11.44 5.81 -2.52
CA GLN A 53 12.34 4.75 -3.01
C GLN A 53 11.76 4.01 -4.22
N TYR A 54 10.46 3.76 -4.22
CA TYR A 54 9.75 3.05 -5.29
C TYR A 54 9.29 3.98 -6.43
N GLY A 55 9.52 5.29 -6.35
CA GLY A 55 9.11 6.25 -7.38
C GLY A 55 7.59 6.45 -7.47
N ILE A 56 6.88 6.29 -6.35
CA ILE A 56 5.42 6.44 -6.28
C ILE A 56 5.08 7.92 -6.15
N HIS A 57 4.60 8.51 -7.24
CA HIS A 57 4.17 9.90 -7.30
C HIS A 57 2.64 10.08 -7.31
N ARG A 58 1.87 8.97 -7.33
CA ARG A 58 0.40 8.97 -7.36
C ARG A 58 -0.15 7.84 -6.52
N VAL A 59 -1.34 8.06 -5.97
CA VAL A 59 -2.10 7.08 -5.20
C VAL A 59 -3.52 6.93 -5.78
N PRO A 60 -4.20 5.78 -5.58
CA PRO A 60 -3.68 4.58 -4.92
C PRO A 60 -2.62 3.85 -5.78
N SER A 61 -1.60 3.27 -5.14
CA SER A 61 -0.54 2.50 -5.80
C SER A 61 -0.29 1.18 -5.08
N VAL A 62 0.04 0.12 -5.82
CA VAL A 62 0.23 -1.24 -5.28
C VAL A 62 1.59 -1.77 -5.70
N VAL A 63 2.38 -2.22 -4.73
CA VAL A 63 3.69 -2.87 -4.92
C VAL A 63 3.60 -4.32 -4.47
N VAL A 64 4.15 -5.25 -5.25
CA VAL A 64 4.18 -6.69 -4.93
C VAL A 64 5.63 -7.17 -4.98
N ARG A 65 6.09 -7.83 -3.91
CA ARG A 65 7.44 -8.41 -3.79
C ARG A 65 7.46 -9.80 -3.20
#